data_AF-A0A8T3XMX9-F1
#
_entry.id   AF-A0A8T3XMX9-F1
#
_cell.length_a   1.000
_cell.length_b   1.000
_cell.length_c   1.000
_cell.angle_alpha   90.00
_cell.angle_beta   90.00
_cell.angle_gamma   90.00
#
_symmetry.space_group_name_H-M   'P 1'
#
loop_
_entity.id
_entity.type
_entity.pdbx_description
1 polymer ?
#
loop_
_entity_poly.entity_id
_entity_poly.type
_entity_poly.pdbx_seq_one_letter_code
_entity_poly.pdbx_strand_id
1 'polypeptide(L)'
;MVLISISYFAEAGGGRRRGGGGGGPSCVPNQGQQCNCGPCGCGGTIQCNGACSGSNPTPSNYGQSCGNCGTINCAGQCVNQGPCSPGSTQCSGSRYQSCNSGCQWQNSGTNADNDAKDLQCGDSICDNSANVYDDTRTPTENACTDSLDSAKKDLTPIKSSTTNSQGSYSIANINCGTYNLVASHPGHAPQTKSNVPVNPQQQTISNFGGPGESGSSLVLGTSCEPDCTYASDNLVHASCDGKNGCTFFDSISKAACDNSQPGWFREYNSTHFITCASGSPQPNIEILASVSCTSGTLVKITRIVVYNGKPVKLVVTACG
;
A
#
# COMPACT_ATOMS: atom_id res chain seq x y z
N MET A 1 -40.05 31.09 10.98
CA MET A 1 -39.83 32.50 11.38
C MET A 1 -38.55 32.96 10.71
N VAL A 2 -38.65 33.83 9.70
CA VAL A 2 -37.50 34.34 8.93
C VAL A 2 -37.51 35.86 9.08
N LEU A 3 -36.37 36.47 9.37
CA LEU A 3 -36.22 37.92 9.54
C LEU A 3 -34.94 38.42 8.82
N ILE A 4 -35.15 39.24 7.77
CA ILE A 4 -34.45 40.51 7.35
C ILE A 4 -32.89 40.55 7.31
N SER A 5 -32.16 41.35 6.51
CA SER A 5 -32.39 42.51 5.60
C SER A 5 -31.47 42.39 4.34
N ILE A 6 -31.17 43.34 3.43
CA ILE A 6 -31.37 44.81 3.23
C ILE A 6 -31.61 44.97 1.69
N SER A 7 -32.59 45.69 1.12
CA SER A 7 -32.73 47.17 0.89
C SER A 7 -31.51 47.81 0.20
N TYR A 8 -31.55 48.78 -0.71
CA TYR A 8 -32.54 49.71 -1.29
C TYR A 8 -32.19 49.88 -2.81
N PHE A 9 -32.70 50.78 -3.67
CA PHE A 9 -33.62 51.93 -3.60
C PHE A 9 -34.46 51.99 -4.91
N ALA A 10 -35.30 53.01 -5.09
CA ALA A 10 -35.96 53.36 -6.36
C ALA A 10 -35.90 54.88 -6.59
N GLU A 11 -35.75 55.32 -7.85
CA GLU A 11 -36.03 56.69 -8.27
C GLU A 11 -37.01 56.71 -9.44
N ALA A 12 -38.11 57.46 -9.26
CA ALA A 12 -39.13 57.66 -10.28
C ALA A 12 -38.98 59.04 -10.93
N GLY A 13 -38.15 59.14 -11.97
CA GLY A 13 -37.99 60.34 -12.78
C GLY A 13 -39.11 60.50 -13.82
N GLY A 14 -40.25 61.06 -13.44
CA GLY A 14 -41.37 61.31 -14.36
C GLY A 14 -41.14 62.50 -15.30
N GLY A 15 -40.89 62.25 -16.60
CA GLY A 15 -40.79 63.28 -17.64
C GLY A 15 -41.74 63.01 -18.81
N ARG A 16 -42.79 63.82 -18.97
CA ARG A 16 -43.88 63.59 -19.95
C ARG A 16 -43.74 64.47 -21.21
N ARG A 17 -44.02 63.85 -22.37
CA ARG A 17 -44.53 64.44 -23.65
C ARG A 17 -43.56 65.26 -24.52
N ARG A 18 -43.31 64.72 -25.73
CA ARG A 18 -43.86 65.12 -27.05
C ARG A 18 -43.57 63.93 -28.01
N GLY A 19 -44.37 63.57 -29.01
CA GLY A 19 -45.50 64.25 -29.62
C GLY A 19 -45.25 64.49 -31.11
N GLY A 20 -45.59 63.51 -31.97
CA GLY A 20 -45.57 63.65 -33.44
C GLY A 20 -44.81 62.54 -34.18
N GLY A 21 -45.29 62.22 -35.39
CA GLY A 21 -44.58 61.38 -36.37
C GLY A 21 -45.10 59.95 -36.51
N GLY A 22 -45.91 59.71 -37.55
CA GLY A 22 -46.21 58.35 -37.99
C GLY A 22 -45.01 57.72 -38.68
N GLY A 23 -44.52 56.61 -38.15
CA GLY A 23 -43.53 55.72 -38.74
C GLY A 23 -43.76 54.32 -38.17
N GLY A 24 -43.53 53.28 -38.97
CA GLY A 24 -43.81 51.89 -38.57
C GLY A 24 -43.10 51.50 -37.27
N PRO A 25 -43.58 50.49 -36.53
CA PRO A 25 -43.09 50.16 -35.19
C PRO A 25 -41.58 49.90 -35.22
N SER A 26 -40.81 50.85 -34.71
CA SER A 26 -39.36 50.72 -34.58
C SER A 26 -39.07 49.65 -33.54
N CYS A 27 -38.54 48.53 -34.02
CA CYS A 27 -38.10 47.42 -33.17
C CYS A 27 -36.94 47.89 -32.27
N VAL A 28 -36.79 47.24 -31.11
CA VAL A 28 -35.68 47.55 -30.19
C VAL A 28 -34.30 47.40 -30.87
N PRO A 29 -33.28 48.22 -30.51
CA PRO A 29 -31.98 48.25 -31.21
C PRO A 29 -31.20 46.92 -31.20
N ASN A 30 -31.56 45.98 -30.35
CA ASN A 30 -30.96 44.65 -30.19
C ASN A 30 -31.84 43.51 -30.74
N GLN A 31 -32.85 43.81 -31.56
CA GLN A 31 -33.65 42.80 -32.26
C GLN A 31 -32.75 41.78 -32.98
N GLY A 32 -33.10 40.50 -32.89
CA GLY A 32 -32.36 39.41 -33.55
C GLY A 32 -31.10 38.95 -32.82
N GLN A 33 -30.62 39.67 -31.80
CA GLN A 33 -29.58 39.15 -30.90
C GLN A 33 -30.11 37.95 -30.11
N GLN A 34 -29.21 37.04 -29.73
CA GLN A 34 -29.57 35.89 -28.89
C GLN A 34 -29.97 36.33 -27.48
N CYS A 35 -30.92 35.62 -26.88
CA CYS A 35 -31.41 35.89 -25.54
C CYS A 35 -31.66 34.60 -24.76
N ASN A 36 -31.77 34.72 -23.44
CA ASN A 36 -31.89 33.60 -22.51
C ASN A 36 -30.78 32.55 -22.74
N CYS A 37 -29.54 33.03 -22.84
CA CYS A 37 -28.35 32.21 -23.01
C CYS A 37 -27.82 31.69 -21.66
N GLY A 38 -27.40 30.43 -21.66
CA GLY A 38 -26.72 29.77 -20.54
C GLY A 38 -25.72 28.72 -21.05
N PRO A 39 -25.13 27.92 -20.14
CA PRO A 39 -24.18 26.86 -20.48
C PRO A 39 -24.69 25.82 -21.50
N CYS A 40 -26.01 25.71 -21.69
CA CYS A 40 -26.66 24.78 -22.60
C CYS A 40 -27.10 25.41 -23.94
N GLY A 41 -26.67 26.64 -24.23
CA GLY A 41 -27.08 27.40 -25.42
C GLY A 41 -28.08 28.51 -25.10
N CYS A 42 -28.75 29.04 -26.12
CA CYS A 42 -29.68 30.17 -26.02
C CYS A 42 -31.12 29.79 -26.33
N GLY A 43 -32.06 30.35 -25.57
CA GLY A 43 -33.49 30.06 -25.69
C GLY A 43 -34.17 30.62 -26.93
N GLY A 44 -33.61 31.67 -27.53
CA GLY A 44 -34.18 32.29 -28.73
C GLY A 44 -33.49 33.60 -29.10
N THR A 45 -34.23 34.47 -29.80
CA THR A 45 -33.77 35.80 -30.21
C THR A 45 -34.72 36.90 -29.76
N ILE A 46 -34.17 38.11 -29.59
CA ILE A 46 -34.92 39.29 -29.14
C ILE A 46 -35.90 39.73 -30.24
N GLN A 47 -37.17 39.78 -29.88
CA GLN A 47 -38.28 40.21 -30.74
C GLN A 47 -38.42 41.74 -30.75
N CYS A 48 -39.17 42.29 -31.70
CA CYS A 48 -39.34 43.74 -31.85
C CYS A 48 -39.84 44.47 -30.60
N ASN A 49 -40.61 43.80 -29.75
CA ASN A 49 -41.14 44.32 -28.48
C ASN A 49 -40.16 44.19 -27.29
N GLY A 50 -38.93 43.72 -27.51
CA GLY A 50 -37.93 43.48 -26.47
C GLY A 50 -38.06 42.15 -25.71
N ALA A 51 -39.10 41.34 -26.00
CA ALA A 51 -39.23 40.02 -25.39
C ALA A 51 -38.33 38.98 -26.08
N CYS A 52 -37.93 37.93 -25.35
CA CYS A 52 -37.22 36.79 -25.92
C CYS A 52 -38.21 35.76 -26.50
N SER A 53 -37.91 35.15 -27.65
CA SER A 53 -38.81 34.19 -28.29
C SER A 53 -38.88 32.80 -27.64
N GLY A 54 -38.00 32.49 -26.67
CA GLY A 54 -38.00 31.20 -25.97
C GLY A 54 -37.33 31.25 -24.61
N SER A 55 -37.59 30.23 -23.79
CA SER A 55 -37.06 30.07 -22.43
C SER A 55 -35.59 29.65 -22.42
N ASN A 56 -34.87 29.96 -21.33
CA ASN A 56 -33.50 29.47 -21.13
C ASN A 56 -33.46 27.92 -21.20
N PRO A 57 -32.63 27.32 -22.08
CA PRO A 57 -32.56 25.86 -22.23
C PRO A 57 -31.76 25.18 -21.12
N THR A 58 -31.03 25.92 -20.28
CA THR A 58 -30.31 25.37 -19.12
C THR A 58 -31.29 25.04 -17.97
N PRO A 59 -31.38 23.77 -17.51
CA PRO A 59 -32.18 23.41 -16.35
C PRO A 59 -31.76 24.13 -15.07
N SER A 60 -32.69 24.40 -14.16
CA SER A 60 -32.42 25.08 -12.88
C SER A 60 -31.49 24.31 -11.94
N ASN A 61 -31.31 23.00 -12.18
CA ASN A 61 -30.39 22.12 -11.46
C ASN A 61 -29.14 21.75 -12.28
N TYR A 62 -28.88 22.40 -13.41
CA TYR A 62 -27.67 22.17 -14.21
C TYR A 62 -26.39 22.33 -13.36
N GLY A 63 -25.47 21.38 -13.47
CA GLY A 63 -24.23 21.38 -12.71
C GLY A 63 -24.37 21.03 -11.22
N GLN A 64 -25.58 20.78 -10.70
CA GLN A 64 -25.75 20.22 -9.36
C GLN A 64 -25.18 18.79 -9.31
N SER A 65 -24.67 18.41 -8.14
CA SER A 65 -24.15 17.07 -7.88
C SER A 65 -25.27 16.03 -7.85
N CYS A 66 -24.97 14.81 -8.31
CA CYS A 66 -25.93 13.72 -8.36
C CYS A 66 -25.23 12.35 -8.33
N GLY A 67 -25.89 11.35 -7.76
CA GLY A 67 -25.39 9.96 -7.72
C GLY A 67 -23.96 9.86 -7.17
N ASN A 68 -23.15 9.00 -7.78
CA ASN A 68 -21.75 8.78 -7.41
C ASN A 68 -20.86 9.89 -7.97
N CYS A 69 -20.82 11.07 -7.33
CA CYS A 69 -19.99 12.22 -7.75
C CYS A 69 -20.25 12.73 -9.18
N GLY A 70 -21.40 12.39 -9.76
CA GLY A 70 -21.81 12.89 -11.06
C GLY A 70 -22.36 14.32 -10.99
N THR A 71 -22.66 14.87 -12.17
CA THR A 71 -23.29 16.20 -12.33
C THR A 71 -24.46 16.15 -13.29
N ILE A 72 -25.44 17.03 -13.10
CA ILE A 72 -26.61 17.15 -13.99
C ILE A 72 -26.24 17.87 -15.29
N ASN A 73 -26.46 17.19 -16.43
CA ASN A 73 -26.25 17.73 -17.77
C ASN A 73 -27.44 18.59 -18.28
N CYS A 74 -27.32 19.11 -19.51
CA CYS A 74 -28.36 19.92 -20.16
C CYS A 74 -29.68 19.19 -20.44
N ALA A 75 -29.70 17.85 -20.42
CA ALA A 75 -30.91 17.04 -20.54
C ALA A 75 -31.54 16.69 -19.17
N GLY A 76 -31.02 17.24 -18.07
CA GLY A 76 -31.47 16.91 -16.71
C GLY A 76 -30.98 15.54 -16.21
N GLN A 77 -30.06 14.90 -16.94
CA GLN A 77 -29.55 13.55 -16.63
C GLN A 77 -28.27 13.63 -15.81
N CYS A 78 -28.09 12.67 -14.89
CA CYS A 78 -26.87 12.55 -14.11
C CYS A 78 -25.76 11.85 -14.91
N VAL A 79 -24.67 12.57 -15.21
CA VAL A 79 -23.52 12.08 -15.99
C VAL A 79 -22.23 12.13 -15.18
N ASN A 80 -21.16 11.53 -15.72
CA ASN A 80 -19.81 11.49 -15.13
C ASN A 80 -19.77 10.87 -13.72
N GLN A 81 -20.63 9.88 -13.46
CA GLN A 81 -20.64 9.16 -12.19
C GLN A 81 -19.44 8.21 -12.06
N GLY A 82 -18.85 8.15 -10.87
CA GLY A 82 -17.81 7.21 -10.51
C GLY A 82 -18.35 5.81 -10.16
N PRO A 83 -17.46 4.79 -10.11
CA PRO A 83 -17.82 3.40 -9.84
C PRO A 83 -18.44 3.13 -8.45
N CYS A 84 -18.33 4.04 -7.49
CA CYS A 84 -18.80 3.81 -6.12
C CYS A 84 -19.32 5.07 -5.41
N SER A 85 -20.09 4.90 -4.34
CA SER A 85 -20.61 6.01 -3.53
C SER A 85 -19.61 6.36 -2.42
N PRO A 86 -19.30 7.64 -2.14
CA PRO A 86 -18.29 7.99 -1.14
C PRO A 86 -18.58 7.38 0.24
N GLY A 87 -17.58 6.76 0.85
CA GLY A 87 -17.70 6.06 2.13
C GLY A 87 -18.27 4.64 2.03
N SER A 88 -18.69 4.15 0.86
CA SER A 88 -18.99 2.71 0.69
C SER A 88 -17.73 1.87 0.82
N THR A 89 -17.88 0.61 1.23
CA THR A 89 -16.77 -0.33 1.43
C THR A 89 -17.07 -1.66 0.74
N GLN A 90 -16.03 -2.35 0.26
CA GLN A 90 -16.16 -3.66 -0.39
C GLN A 90 -14.90 -4.52 -0.20
N CYS A 91 -15.04 -5.81 -0.46
CA CYS A 91 -13.92 -6.72 -0.66
C CYS A 91 -13.80 -7.06 -2.15
N SER A 92 -12.71 -6.61 -2.78
CA SER A 92 -12.36 -6.95 -4.16
C SER A 92 -11.41 -8.14 -4.15
N GLY A 93 -11.96 -9.35 -4.08
CA GLY A 93 -11.20 -10.54 -3.68
C GLY A 93 -10.72 -10.39 -2.25
N SER A 94 -9.43 -10.60 -2.01
CA SER A 94 -8.80 -10.53 -0.69
C SER A 94 -8.55 -9.10 -0.17
N ARG A 95 -8.77 -8.05 -0.99
CA ARG A 95 -8.45 -6.65 -0.63
C ARG A 95 -9.68 -5.84 -0.24
N TYR A 96 -9.60 -5.17 0.91
CA TYR A 96 -10.61 -4.27 1.43
C TYR A 96 -10.42 -2.86 0.85
N GLN A 97 -11.49 -2.36 0.25
CA GLN A 97 -11.50 -1.07 -0.42
C GLN A 97 -12.56 -0.15 0.17
N SER A 98 -12.20 1.11 0.35
CA SER A 98 -13.12 2.20 0.66
C SER A 98 -13.25 3.12 -0.55
N CYS A 99 -14.45 3.63 -0.77
CA CYS A 99 -14.70 4.59 -1.82
C CYS A 99 -14.40 6.01 -1.32
N ASN A 100 -13.50 6.71 -2.01
CA ASN A 100 -13.09 8.05 -1.61
C ASN A 100 -14.10 9.14 -2.01
N SER A 101 -13.84 10.39 -1.63
CA SER A 101 -14.69 11.55 -1.98
C SER A 101 -14.71 11.89 -3.48
N GLY A 102 -13.83 11.28 -4.28
CA GLY A 102 -13.84 11.35 -5.74
C GLY A 102 -14.54 10.15 -6.41
N CYS A 103 -15.27 9.35 -5.62
CA CYS A 103 -16.01 8.16 -6.07
C CYS A 103 -15.13 7.08 -6.74
N GLN A 104 -13.86 6.96 -6.30
CA GLN A 104 -12.95 5.91 -6.72
C GLN A 104 -12.67 4.95 -5.56
N TRP A 105 -12.57 3.66 -5.87
CA TRP A 105 -12.12 2.64 -4.92
C TRP A 105 -10.64 2.82 -4.61
N GLN A 106 -10.29 2.77 -3.32
CA GLN A 106 -8.93 2.79 -2.83
C GLN A 106 -8.74 1.68 -1.80
N ASN A 107 -7.60 0.98 -1.84
CA ASN A 107 -7.26 0.00 -0.83
C ASN A 107 -7.12 0.70 0.52
N SER A 108 -7.78 0.16 1.54
CA SER A 108 -7.82 0.73 2.89
C SER A 108 -7.86 -0.35 3.98
N GLY A 109 -7.58 -1.60 3.61
CA GLY A 109 -7.54 -2.72 4.54
C GLY A 109 -6.30 -2.74 5.42
N THR A 110 -6.38 -3.60 6.43
CA THR A 110 -5.27 -3.92 7.32
C THR A 110 -4.71 -5.27 6.89
N ASN A 111 -3.46 -5.31 6.49
CA ASN A 111 -2.72 -6.49 6.01
C ASN A 111 -1.39 -6.44 6.76
N ALA A 112 -1.32 -7.16 7.88
CA ALA A 112 -0.28 -6.96 8.91
C ALA A 112 1.01 -7.75 8.60
N ASP A 113 0.88 -8.89 7.94
CA ASP A 113 1.94 -9.85 7.65
C ASP A 113 2.41 -9.83 6.17
N ASN A 114 1.65 -9.12 5.33
CA ASN A 114 1.83 -9.02 3.88
C ASN A 114 1.50 -10.28 3.05
N ASP A 115 0.64 -11.20 3.50
CA ASP A 115 0.17 -12.33 2.66
C ASP A 115 -0.70 -11.90 1.45
N ALA A 116 -1.22 -10.68 1.48
CA ALA A 116 -2.12 -10.03 0.53
C ALA A 116 -3.64 -10.21 0.75
N LYS A 117 -4.04 -10.63 1.93
CA LYS A 117 -5.41 -10.62 2.45
C LYS A 117 -5.56 -9.50 3.48
N ASP A 118 -6.72 -8.86 3.49
CA ASP A 118 -7.00 -7.76 4.41
C ASP A 118 -7.98 -8.24 5.50
N LEU A 119 -7.71 -7.90 6.77
CA LEU A 119 -8.50 -8.25 7.96
C LEU A 119 -10.02 -8.11 7.76
N GLN A 120 -10.43 -7.01 7.14
CA GLN A 120 -11.83 -6.68 6.89
C GLN A 120 -12.51 -7.59 5.84
N CYS A 121 -11.73 -8.41 5.13
CA CYS A 121 -12.17 -9.38 4.12
C CYS A 121 -12.05 -10.84 4.57
N GLY A 122 -12.10 -11.09 5.88
CA GLY A 122 -12.14 -12.44 6.44
C GLY A 122 -10.76 -13.07 6.63
N ASP A 123 -9.73 -12.25 6.73
CA ASP A 123 -8.46 -12.60 7.34
C ASP A 123 -8.58 -12.66 8.87
N SER A 124 -7.66 -13.39 9.52
CA SER A 124 -7.68 -13.65 10.95
C SER A 124 -7.13 -12.47 11.75
N ILE A 125 -7.65 -12.26 12.96
CA ILE A 125 -7.02 -11.37 13.95
C ILE A 125 -5.78 -11.99 14.60
N CYS A 126 -5.42 -13.23 14.27
CA CYS A 126 -4.48 -14.05 15.02
C CYS A 126 -3.19 -14.42 14.26
N ASP A 127 -3.12 -14.21 12.94
CA ASP A 127 -1.88 -14.17 12.15
C ASP A 127 -0.78 -13.34 12.86
N ASN A 128 -1.15 -12.15 13.35
CA ASN A 128 -0.24 -11.22 14.02
C ASN A 128 0.27 -11.69 15.41
N SER A 129 -0.10 -12.88 15.88
CA SER A 129 0.53 -13.52 17.04
C SER A 129 1.79 -14.27 16.63
N ALA A 130 2.92 -13.97 17.29
CA ALA A 130 4.20 -14.55 16.92
C ALA A 130 4.17 -16.09 16.87
N ASN A 131 4.44 -16.63 15.68
CA ASN A 131 4.45 -18.06 15.31
C ASN A 131 3.06 -18.70 15.08
N VAL A 132 2.02 -17.92 14.84
CA VAL A 132 0.72 -18.40 14.37
C VAL A 132 0.61 -18.10 12.87
N TYR A 133 0.46 -19.13 12.05
CA TYR A 133 0.14 -19.00 10.63
C TYR A 133 -1.19 -19.72 10.36
N ASP A 134 -2.29 -18.97 10.31
CA ASP A 134 -3.63 -19.44 9.94
C ASP A 134 -4.22 -18.48 8.89
N ASP A 135 -4.56 -19.00 7.71
CA ASP A 135 -5.13 -18.25 6.59
C ASP A 135 -6.67 -18.23 6.60
N THR A 136 -7.32 -18.85 7.59
CA THR A 136 -8.76 -19.12 7.61
C THR A 136 -9.46 -18.78 8.92
N ARG A 137 -10.06 -17.58 8.97
CA ARG A 137 -10.84 -17.15 10.14
C ARG A 137 -11.99 -18.13 10.48
N THR A 138 -12.01 -18.67 11.70
CA THR A 138 -13.09 -19.50 12.23
C THR A 138 -14.04 -18.70 13.15
N PRO A 139 -15.31 -19.14 13.33
CA PRO A 139 -16.25 -18.48 14.25
C PRO A 139 -15.85 -18.54 15.74
N THR A 140 -14.81 -19.29 16.09
CA THR A 140 -14.33 -19.55 17.45
C THR A 140 -13.14 -18.69 17.88
N GLU A 141 -12.50 -17.97 16.96
CA GLU A 141 -11.36 -17.08 17.25
C GLU A 141 -11.78 -15.78 17.96
N ASN A 142 -11.93 -15.87 19.28
CA ASN A 142 -11.81 -14.72 20.19
C ASN A 142 -10.45 -14.70 20.92
N ALA A 143 -9.58 -15.70 20.69
CA ALA A 143 -8.24 -15.81 21.27
C ALA A 143 -7.31 -16.61 20.33
N CYS A 144 -6.09 -16.11 20.16
CA CYS A 144 -5.11 -16.58 19.17
C CYS A 144 -4.26 -17.77 19.65
N THR A 145 -4.94 -18.78 20.17
CA THR A 145 -4.34 -20.01 20.69
C THR A 145 -5.33 -21.16 20.54
N ASP A 146 -5.43 -21.75 19.35
CA ASP A 146 -6.23 -22.94 19.10
C ASP A 146 -5.40 -24.10 18.50
N SER A 147 -6.04 -25.21 18.10
CA SER A 147 -5.37 -26.41 17.62
C SER A 147 -4.99 -26.40 16.13
N LEU A 148 -5.41 -25.39 15.37
CA LEU A 148 -5.20 -25.24 13.92
C LEU A 148 -4.06 -24.26 13.59
N ASP A 149 -3.67 -23.39 14.54
CA ASP A 149 -2.53 -22.48 14.43
C ASP A 149 -1.27 -23.20 13.93
N SER A 150 -0.85 -22.92 12.69
CA SER A 150 0.35 -23.55 12.15
C SER A 150 1.59 -22.91 12.77
N ALA A 151 2.41 -23.70 13.47
CA ALA A 151 3.63 -23.22 14.11
C ALA A 151 4.73 -22.74 13.13
N LYS A 152 4.49 -22.83 11.82
CA LYS A 152 5.36 -22.37 10.73
C LYS A 152 4.58 -22.28 9.40
N LYS A 153 4.88 -21.25 8.60
CA LYS A 153 4.40 -21.08 7.22
C LYS A 153 4.65 -22.33 6.36
N ASP A 154 3.72 -22.60 5.44
CA ASP A 154 3.75 -23.73 4.49
C ASP A 154 3.67 -25.14 5.10
N LEU A 155 3.27 -25.30 6.37
CA LEU A 155 3.07 -26.61 7.02
C LEU A 155 1.69 -26.73 7.67
N THR A 156 0.88 -27.71 7.24
CA THR A 156 -0.40 -28.03 7.90
C THR A 156 -0.20 -28.91 9.14
N PRO A 157 -0.71 -28.53 10.33
CA PRO A 157 -0.69 -29.38 11.52
C PRO A 157 -1.52 -30.66 11.34
N ILE A 158 -0.91 -31.83 11.51
CA ILE A 158 -1.61 -33.13 11.51
C ILE A 158 -1.97 -33.55 12.95
N LYS A 159 -1.09 -33.20 13.91
CA LYS A 159 -1.22 -33.42 15.35
C LYS A 159 -0.39 -32.36 16.09
N SER A 160 -0.87 -31.95 17.26
CA SER A 160 -0.16 -31.09 18.20
C SER A 160 -0.20 -31.68 19.63
N SER A 161 0.68 -31.19 20.50
CA SER A 161 0.75 -31.48 21.93
C SER A 161 1.62 -30.42 22.61
N THR A 162 1.40 -30.15 23.89
CA THR A 162 2.18 -29.18 24.67
C THR A 162 3.21 -29.89 25.56
N THR A 163 4.34 -29.23 25.82
CA THR A 163 5.29 -29.69 26.84
C THR A 163 4.70 -29.56 28.24
N ASN A 164 5.07 -30.48 29.14
CA ASN A 164 4.75 -30.42 30.55
C ASN A 164 5.74 -29.52 31.33
N SER A 165 5.56 -29.39 32.65
CA SER A 165 6.45 -28.60 33.52
C SER A 165 7.90 -29.10 33.62
N GLN A 166 8.23 -30.25 33.01
CA GLN A 166 9.56 -30.82 32.90
C GLN A 166 10.11 -30.72 31.46
N GLY A 167 9.46 -29.97 30.57
CA GLY A 167 9.83 -29.83 29.16
C GLY A 167 9.55 -31.06 28.29
N SER A 168 8.92 -32.10 28.84
CA SER A 168 8.61 -33.34 28.12
C SER A 168 7.26 -33.25 27.41
N TYR A 169 7.17 -33.80 26.21
CA TYR A 169 5.94 -33.86 25.41
C TYR A 169 5.72 -35.27 24.86
N SER A 170 4.49 -35.60 24.49
CA SER A 170 4.16 -36.84 23.80
C SER A 170 3.05 -36.60 22.79
N ILE A 171 3.17 -37.20 21.60
CA ILE A 171 2.14 -37.17 20.57
C ILE A 171 1.81 -38.62 20.22
N ALA A 172 0.57 -39.03 20.46
CA ALA A 172 0.09 -40.40 20.28
C ALA A 172 -0.85 -40.50 19.06
N ASN A 173 -1.04 -41.73 18.59
CA ASN A 173 -1.93 -42.07 17.47
C ASN A 173 -1.61 -41.30 16.17
N ILE A 174 -0.31 -41.17 15.86
CA ILE A 174 0.19 -40.78 14.53
C ILE A 174 0.37 -42.05 13.70
N ASN A 175 -0.04 -41.99 12.43
CA ASN A 175 0.16 -43.07 11.46
C ASN A 175 1.65 -43.26 11.13
N CYS A 176 2.04 -44.43 10.64
CA CYS A 176 3.43 -44.67 10.25
C CYS A 176 3.80 -43.81 9.03
N GLY A 177 4.96 -43.16 9.05
CA GLY A 177 5.36 -42.23 8.00
C GLY A 177 6.53 -41.34 8.39
N THR A 178 6.85 -40.37 7.53
CA THR A 178 7.90 -39.37 7.76
C THR A 178 7.26 -38.00 7.91
N TYR A 179 7.61 -37.28 8.97
CA TYR A 179 6.96 -36.02 9.35
C TYR A 179 7.97 -34.90 9.61
N ASN A 180 7.53 -33.66 9.43
CA ASN A 180 8.22 -32.50 9.99
C ASN A 180 7.68 -32.28 11.41
N LEU A 181 8.58 -32.16 12.38
CA LEU A 181 8.23 -31.84 13.75
C LEU A 181 8.57 -30.37 14.02
N VAL A 182 7.60 -29.60 14.52
CA VAL A 182 7.79 -28.18 14.84
C VAL A 182 7.57 -27.97 16.33
N ALA A 183 8.48 -27.23 16.97
CA ALA A 183 8.29 -26.69 18.31
C ALA A 183 8.16 -25.17 18.23
N SER A 184 7.23 -24.60 18.99
CA SER A 184 7.01 -23.16 19.10
C SER A 184 6.68 -22.77 20.55
N HIS A 185 6.93 -21.51 20.91
CA HIS A 185 6.52 -20.91 22.17
C HIS A 185 6.42 -19.39 21.98
N PRO A 186 5.45 -18.69 22.60
CA PRO A 186 5.42 -17.23 22.58
C PRO A 186 6.77 -16.60 22.98
N GLY A 187 7.22 -15.59 22.22
CA GLY A 187 8.51 -14.92 22.44
C GLY A 187 9.77 -15.72 22.07
N HIS A 188 9.64 -16.90 21.45
CA HIS A 188 10.76 -17.68 20.93
C HIS A 188 10.60 -17.96 19.43
N ALA A 189 11.71 -18.09 18.70
CA ALA A 189 11.67 -18.51 17.30
C ALA A 189 11.32 -20.01 17.18
N PRO A 190 10.43 -20.42 16.25
CA PRO A 190 9.99 -21.78 16.13
C PRO A 190 11.09 -22.63 15.48
N GLN A 191 11.21 -23.89 15.88
CA GLN A 191 12.25 -24.80 15.40
C GLN A 191 11.62 -25.98 14.66
N THR A 192 12.17 -26.33 13.49
CA THR A 192 11.71 -27.45 12.68
C THR A 192 12.76 -28.55 12.61
N LYS A 193 12.41 -29.77 13.01
CA LYS A 193 13.14 -30.98 12.66
C LYS A 193 12.44 -31.67 11.51
N SER A 194 13.03 -31.60 10.33
CA SER A 194 12.51 -32.22 9.11
C SER A 194 12.84 -33.72 9.07
N ASN A 195 12.03 -34.48 8.32
CA ASN A 195 12.27 -35.90 8.03
C ASN A 195 12.35 -36.84 9.26
N VAL A 196 11.54 -36.59 10.30
CA VAL A 196 11.44 -37.47 11.48
C VAL A 196 10.63 -38.73 11.14
N PRO A 197 11.21 -39.94 11.21
CA PRO A 197 10.49 -41.18 10.92
C PRO A 197 9.66 -41.66 12.11
N VAL A 198 8.44 -42.11 11.84
CA VAL A 198 7.53 -42.77 12.79
C VAL A 198 7.31 -44.21 12.30
N ASN A 199 7.97 -45.16 12.97
CA ASN A 199 7.97 -46.56 12.60
C ASN A 199 6.80 -47.34 13.28
N PRO A 200 6.30 -48.42 12.66
CA PRO A 200 5.26 -49.26 13.27
C PRO A 200 5.68 -49.79 14.65
N GLN A 201 4.79 -49.64 15.64
CA GLN A 201 4.94 -50.19 16.99
C GLN A 201 6.21 -49.75 17.76
N GLN A 202 6.88 -48.67 17.31
CA GLN A 202 8.10 -48.16 17.92
C GLN A 202 7.90 -46.72 18.41
N GLN A 203 8.48 -46.39 19.56
CA GLN A 203 8.56 -45.01 20.02
C GLN A 203 9.74 -44.29 19.35
N THR A 204 9.44 -43.26 18.55
CA THR A 204 10.45 -42.30 18.07
C THR A 204 10.72 -41.28 19.17
N ILE A 205 11.99 -41.11 19.55
CA ILE A 205 12.44 -40.05 20.46
C ILE A 205 13.08 -38.95 19.61
N SER A 206 12.57 -37.72 19.74
CA SER A 206 13.13 -36.52 19.13
C SER A 206 13.12 -35.40 20.16
N ASN A 207 14.23 -34.69 20.35
CA ASN A 207 14.35 -33.64 21.34
C ASN A 207 14.62 -32.28 20.67
N PHE A 208 14.17 -31.20 21.28
CA PHE A 208 14.52 -29.83 20.85
C PHE A 208 15.55 -29.25 21.81
N GLY A 209 16.83 -29.47 21.49
CA GLY A 209 17.98 -29.04 22.28
C GLY A 209 18.48 -30.13 23.23
N GLY A 210 19.79 -30.33 23.25
CA GLY A 210 20.48 -31.27 24.14
C GLY A 210 22.00 -31.12 24.02
N PRO A 211 22.79 -31.73 24.93
CA PRO A 211 24.25 -31.63 24.87
C PRO A 211 24.78 -32.27 23.58
N GLY A 212 25.27 -31.44 22.65
CA GLY A 212 25.78 -31.87 21.34
C GLY A 212 24.87 -31.57 20.15
N GLU A 213 23.60 -31.18 20.35
CA GLU A 213 22.71 -30.75 19.26
C GLU A 213 22.68 -29.22 19.13
N SER A 214 23.76 -28.66 18.56
CA SER A 214 23.86 -27.25 18.22
C SER A 214 22.71 -26.81 17.29
N GLY A 215 21.89 -25.87 17.76
CA GLY A 215 20.83 -25.24 16.96
C GLY A 215 19.42 -25.82 17.09
N SER A 216 19.15 -26.75 18.02
CA SER A 216 17.79 -27.34 18.18
C SER A 216 16.96 -26.81 19.37
N SER A 217 17.49 -25.90 20.19
CA SER A 217 16.72 -25.27 21.29
C SER A 217 15.88 -24.11 20.76
N LEU A 218 14.68 -23.89 21.32
CA LEU A 218 13.92 -22.66 21.10
C LEU A 218 14.78 -21.45 21.53
N VAL A 219 15.02 -20.52 20.61
CA VAL A 219 15.82 -19.32 20.88
C VAL A 219 14.88 -18.20 21.32
N LEU A 220 15.10 -17.66 22.51
CA LEU A 220 14.41 -16.46 23.00
C LEU A 220 14.70 -15.30 22.04
N GLY A 221 13.65 -14.66 21.53
CA GLY A 221 13.77 -13.64 20.48
C GLY A 221 12.98 -14.00 19.23
N THR A 222 11.71 -13.60 19.24
CA THR A 222 11.02 -13.16 18.03
C THR A 222 11.74 -11.92 17.50
N SER A 223 12.50 -12.05 16.40
CA SER A 223 13.00 -10.88 15.69
C SER A 223 13.58 -11.17 14.30
N CYS A 224 14.32 -12.26 14.08
CA CYS A 224 15.00 -12.43 12.79
C CYS A 224 14.03 -12.50 11.60
N GLU A 225 14.05 -11.48 10.76
CA GLU A 225 13.31 -11.38 9.50
C GLU A 225 14.05 -12.09 8.34
N PRO A 226 13.37 -12.38 7.21
CA PRO A 226 14.01 -13.00 6.04
C PRO A 226 15.16 -12.17 5.44
N ASP A 227 15.17 -10.86 5.69
CA ASP A 227 16.22 -9.92 5.26
C ASP A 227 17.36 -9.77 6.29
N CYS A 228 17.43 -10.69 7.26
CA CYS A 228 18.39 -10.71 8.36
C CYS A 228 18.26 -9.57 9.38
N THR A 229 17.21 -8.76 9.32
CA THR A 229 16.96 -7.73 10.35
C THR A 229 16.30 -8.31 11.60
N TYR A 230 16.23 -7.51 12.67
CA TYR A 230 15.33 -7.79 13.79
C TYR A 230 14.00 -7.04 13.59
N ALA A 231 12.86 -7.70 13.80
CA ALA A 231 11.51 -7.10 13.80
C ALA A 231 11.33 -5.90 14.76
N SER A 232 12.22 -5.77 15.75
CA SER A 232 12.28 -4.64 16.69
C SER A 232 13.07 -3.43 16.17
N ASP A 233 13.82 -3.58 15.07
CA ASP A 233 14.61 -2.53 14.44
C ASP A 233 14.59 -2.64 12.90
N ASN A 234 15.59 -2.10 12.21
CA ASN A 234 15.76 -2.22 10.75
C ASN A 234 17.26 -2.29 10.44
N LEU A 235 17.98 -3.07 11.25
CA LEU A 235 19.41 -3.33 11.15
C LEU A 235 19.60 -4.83 10.98
N VAL A 236 20.47 -5.21 10.07
CA VAL A 236 20.89 -6.59 9.82
C VAL A 236 21.75 -7.07 10.97
N HIS A 237 21.41 -8.21 11.56
CA HIS A 237 22.17 -8.81 12.68
C HIS A 237 22.82 -10.12 12.26
N ALA A 238 24.13 -10.25 12.51
CA ALA A 238 24.89 -11.47 12.26
C ALA A 238 24.35 -12.69 13.02
N SER A 239 23.61 -12.45 14.12
CA SER A 239 22.90 -13.46 14.90
C SER A 239 21.72 -14.12 14.16
N CYS A 240 21.25 -13.54 13.05
CA CYS A 240 20.14 -14.06 12.25
C CYS A 240 20.56 -15.06 11.17
N ASP A 241 21.86 -15.29 10.99
CA ASP A 241 22.39 -16.27 10.04
C ASP A 241 21.79 -17.66 10.24
N GLY A 242 21.09 -18.18 9.21
CA GLY A 242 20.41 -19.46 9.24
C GLY A 242 19.03 -19.46 9.92
N LYS A 243 18.47 -18.29 10.28
CA LYS A 243 17.15 -18.15 10.93
C LYS A 243 16.13 -17.52 9.98
N ASN A 244 14.89 -18.02 10.00
CA ASN A 244 13.75 -17.46 9.27
C ASN A 244 13.98 -17.13 7.78
N GLY A 245 14.82 -17.91 7.08
CA GLY A 245 15.16 -17.67 5.67
C GLY A 245 16.32 -16.71 5.43
N CYS A 246 16.79 -15.97 6.45
CA CYS A 246 18.05 -15.23 6.38
C CYS A 246 19.24 -16.20 6.28
N THR A 247 20.13 -15.94 5.31
CA THR A 247 21.43 -16.60 5.19
C THR A 247 22.45 -15.60 4.66
N PHE A 248 23.59 -15.47 5.32
CA PHE A 248 24.71 -14.72 4.73
C PHE A 248 25.48 -15.60 3.74
N PHE A 249 26.20 -14.98 2.80
CA PHE A 249 26.98 -15.72 1.79
C PHE A 249 28.09 -16.55 2.44
N ASP A 250 28.70 -16.03 3.51
CA ASP A 250 29.81 -16.62 4.26
C ASP A 250 30.06 -15.86 5.59
N SER A 251 31.15 -16.16 6.29
CA SER A 251 31.54 -15.44 7.51
C SER A 251 32.00 -14.00 7.28
N ILE A 252 32.55 -13.68 6.09
CA ILE A 252 33.06 -12.33 5.77
C ILE A 252 31.88 -11.38 5.57
N SER A 253 30.93 -11.77 4.74
CA SER A 253 29.68 -11.04 4.47
C SER A 253 28.85 -10.83 5.74
N LYS A 254 28.74 -11.86 6.59
CA LYS A 254 28.11 -11.76 7.92
C LYS A 254 28.76 -10.68 8.79
N ALA A 255 30.09 -10.71 8.92
CA ALA A 255 30.81 -9.73 9.74
C ALA A 255 30.74 -8.31 9.15
N ALA A 256 30.76 -8.17 7.82
CA ALA A 256 30.70 -6.87 7.15
C ALA A 256 29.31 -6.21 7.24
N CYS A 257 28.23 -7.02 7.26
CA CYS A 257 26.85 -6.54 7.25
C CYS A 257 26.17 -6.43 8.61
N ASP A 258 26.80 -6.89 9.69
CA ASP A 258 26.29 -6.69 11.05
C ASP A 258 26.04 -5.19 11.34
N ASN A 259 24.95 -4.88 12.03
CA ASN A 259 24.47 -3.52 12.33
C ASN A 259 24.30 -2.61 11.09
N SER A 260 23.96 -3.16 9.93
CA SER A 260 23.79 -2.41 8.66
C SER A 260 22.34 -2.42 8.19
N GLN A 261 21.83 -1.35 7.58
CA GLN A 261 20.48 -1.41 6.99
C GLN A 261 20.43 -2.33 5.76
N PRO A 262 19.29 -2.97 5.45
CA PRO A 262 19.08 -3.70 4.20
C PRO A 262 19.42 -2.86 2.96
N GLY A 263 20.01 -3.49 1.95
CA GLY A 263 20.41 -2.82 0.70
C GLY A 263 21.67 -1.94 0.81
N TRP A 264 22.26 -1.77 2.00
CA TRP A 264 23.53 -1.06 2.15
C TRP A 264 24.71 -1.86 1.57
N PHE A 265 25.58 -1.17 0.85
CA PHE A 265 26.84 -1.76 0.40
C PHE A 265 27.89 -1.80 1.51
N ARG A 266 28.73 -2.84 1.50
CA ARG A 266 29.90 -3.04 2.36
C ARG A 266 31.08 -3.53 1.54
N GLU A 267 32.29 -3.19 1.96
CA GLU A 267 33.49 -3.81 1.41
C GLU A 267 33.49 -5.29 1.82
N TYR A 268 33.70 -6.18 0.86
CA TYR A 268 33.81 -7.62 1.10
C TYR A 268 35.27 -8.07 0.97
N ASN A 269 35.98 -7.57 -0.04
CA ASN A 269 37.44 -7.58 -0.13
C ASN A 269 37.93 -6.49 -1.11
N SER A 270 39.24 -6.41 -1.34
CA SER A 270 39.89 -5.43 -2.24
C SER A 270 39.32 -5.37 -3.67
N THR A 271 38.64 -6.43 -4.13
CA THR A 271 38.10 -6.56 -5.49
C THR A 271 36.58 -6.68 -5.53
N HIS A 272 35.88 -6.77 -4.38
CA HIS A 272 34.44 -7.01 -4.33
C HIS A 272 33.76 -6.26 -3.18
N PHE A 273 32.53 -5.84 -3.40
CA PHE A 273 31.60 -5.34 -2.39
C PHE A 273 30.45 -6.32 -2.19
N ILE A 274 29.68 -6.16 -1.12
CA ILE A 274 28.46 -6.95 -0.86
C ILE A 274 27.29 -6.03 -0.49
N THR A 275 26.08 -6.47 -0.83
CA THR A 275 24.83 -5.79 -0.48
C THR A 275 24.19 -6.52 0.69
N CYS A 276 24.01 -5.82 1.81
CA CYS A 276 23.46 -6.43 3.03
C CYS A 276 22.00 -6.84 2.87
N ALA A 277 21.59 -7.81 3.69
CA ALA A 277 20.33 -8.57 3.65
C ALA A 277 20.22 -9.68 2.59
N SER A 278 20.72 -9.51 1.36
CA SER A 278 20.38 -10.46 0.28
C SER A 278 21.36 -10.59 -0.90
N GLY A 279 22.54 -9.95 -0.85
CA GLY A 279 23.51 -9.98 -1.97
C GLY A 279 24.62 -11.03 -1.85
N SER A 280 24.94 -11.71 -2.95
CA SER A 280 26.26 -12.34 -3.13
C SER A 280 27.32 -11.27 -3.43
N PRO A 281 28.63 -11.50 -3.14
CA PRO A 281 29.68 -10.55 -3.45
C PRO A 281 29.71 -10.17 -4.94
N GLN A 282 29.77 -8.87 -5.22
CA GLN A 282 29.81 -8.28 -6.56
C GLN A 282 31.17 -7.62 -6.80
N PRO A 283 31.74 -7.70 -8.02
CA PRO A 283 33.03 -7.09 -8.31
C PRO A 283 32.99 -5.57 -8.17
N ASN A 284 34.07 -4.99 -7.64
CA ASN A 284 34.27 -3.55 -7.55
C ASN A 284 34.38 -2.96 -8.97
N ILE A 285 33.36 -2.21 -9.38
CA ILE A 285 33.38 -1.49 -10.66
C ILE A 285 34.17 -0.19 -10.48
N GLU A 286 35.48 -0.25 -10.71
CA GLU A 286 36.26 0.96 -10.98
C GLU A 286 35.82 1.53 -12.35
N ILE A 287 34.93 2.53 -12.33
CA ILE A 287 34.61 3.29 -13.54
C ILE A 287 35.82 4.18 -13.86
N LEU A 288 36.75 3.64 -14.66
CA LEU A 288 37.84 4.38 -15.30
C LEU A 288 37.28 5.29 -16.43
N ALA A 289 36.42 6.23 -16.07
CA ALA A 289 35.89 7.24 -16.99
C ALA A 289 36.99 8.25 -17.36
N SER A 290 37.73 7.94 -18.42
CA SER A 290 38.57 8.92 -19.10
C SER A 290 37.72 9.75 -20.07
N VAL A 291 37.75 11.08 -19.88
CA VAL A 291 37.18 12.05 -20.83
C VAL A 291 38.35 12.85 -21.40
N SER A 292 38.52 12.81 -22.71
CA SER A 292 39.47 13.63 -23.45
C SER A 292 38.70 14.51 -24.45
N CYS A 293 39.13 15.77 -24.56
CA CYS A 293 38.48 16.76 -25.42
C CYS A 293 39.39 17.08 -26.60
N THR A 294 38.88 16.92 -27.83
CA THR A 294 39.61 17.28 -29.07
C THR A 294 39.76 18.80 -29.21
N SER A 295 38.82 19.56 -28.63
CA SER A 295 38.88 21.01 -28.44
C SER A 295 38.00 21.41 -27.25
N GLY A 296 38.25 22.58 -26.66
CA GLY A 296 37.57 23.04 -25.44
C GLY A 296 38.33 22.68 -24.15
N THR A 297 37.82 23.15 -23.02
CA THR A 297 38.36 22.89 -21.68
C THR A 297 37.59 21.76 -21.00
N LEU A 298 38.29 20.92 -20.24
CA LEU A 298 37.67 19.87 -19.45
C LEU A 298 36.99 20.48 -18.20
N VAL A 299 35.67 20.55 -18.21
CA VAL A 299 34.86 21.04 -17.10
C VAL A 299 34.51 19.88 -16.18
N LYS A 300 34.90 19.98 -14.90
CA LYS A 300 34.68 18.97 -13.86
C LYS A 300 33.76 19.50 -12.78
N ILE A 301 32.54 18.99 -12.70
CA ILE A 301 31.58 19.29 -11.64
C ILE A 301 31.57 18.12 -10.66
N THR A 302 31.78 18.42 -9.37
CA THR A 302 31.66 17.43 -8.30
C THR A 302 30.46 17.76 -7.43
N ARG A 303 29.61 16.77 -7.15
CA ARG A 303 28.53 16.87 -6.16
C ARG A 303 28.53 15.64 -5.27
N ILE A 304 28.20 15.82 -3.99
CA ILE A 304 27.81 14.69 -3.15
C ILE A 304 26.35 14.38 -3.47
N VAL A 305 26.06 13.13 -3.81
CA VAL A 305 24.71 12.62 -4.04
C VAL A 305 24.48 11.42 -3.11
N VAL A 306 23.23 11.15 -2.74
CA VAL A 306 22.91 9.93 -2.01
C VAL A 306 22.62 8.83 -3.03
N TYR A 307 23.38 7.73 -2.95
CA TYR A 307 23.16 6.53 -3.74
C TYR A 307 23.08 5.34 -2.77
N ASN A 308 21.96 4.62 -2.81
CA ASN A 308 21.63 3.50 -1.92
C ASN A 308 21.98 3.77 -0.43
N GLY A 309 21.45 4.88 0.10
CA GLY A 309 21.60 5.27 1.51
C GLY A 309 22.96 5.87 1.89
N LYS A 310 23.97 5.86 1.02
CA LYS A 310 25.29 6.43 1.30
C LYS A 310 25.57 7.72 0.51
N PRO A 311 26.26 8.71 1.09
CA PRO A 311 26.80 9.84 0.35
C PRO A 311 27.95 9.37 -0.54
N VAL A 312 27.78 9.49 -1.86
CA VAL A 312 28.81 9.18 -2.87
C VAL A 312 29.20 10.45 -3.63
N LYS A 313 30.45 10.48 -4.11
CA LYS A 313 31.01 11.63 -4.83
C LYS A 313 30.75 11.47 -6.33
N LEU A 314 29.65 12.05 -6.82
CA LEU A 314 29.38 12.15 -8.25
C LEU A 314 30.36 13.14 -8.89
N VAL A 315 31.11 12.67 -9.88
CA VAL A 315 31.99 13.48 -10.72
C VAL A 315 31.45 13.47 -12.13
N VAL A 316 30.98 14.62 -12.61
CA VAL A 316 30.58 14.82 -14.00
C VAL A 316 31.71 15.57 -14.71
N THR A 317 32.19 15.00 -15.81
CA THR A 317 33.25 15.57 -16.64
C THR A 317 32.72 15.75 -18.06
N ALA A 318 32.85 16.95 -18.61
CA ALA A 318 32.42 17.28 -19.97
C ALA A 318 33.41 18.23 -20.65
N CYS A 319 33.35 18.31 -21.98
CA CYS A 319 34.07 19.32 -22.76
C CYS A 319 33.19 20.58 -22.88
N GLY A 320 33.76 21.76 -22.61
CA GLY A 320 33.09 23.06 -22.70
C GLY A 320 34.00 24.18 -23.21
#